data_AF-A0A1F8PPB8-F1
#
_entry.id   AF-A0A1F8PPB8-F1
#
_cell.length_a   1.000
_cell.length_b   1.000
_cell.length_c   1.000
_cell.angle_alpha   90.00
_cell.angle_beta   90.00
_cell.angle_gamma   90.00
#
_symmetry.space_group_name_H-M   'P 1'
#
loop_
_entity.id
_entity.type
_entity.pdbx_description
1 polymer ?
#
loop_
_entity_poly.entity_id
_entity_poly.type
_entity_poly.pdbx_seq_one_letter_code
_entity_poly.pdbx_strand_id
1 'polypeptide(L)'
;MKKLSRLINRESQGFTLVELLIVIAILGILAAVVLPNVTGLVGSGQTEAAKAELVTVQTALDTMMAKNSLSSITATAATDNMSSFPTGNALYPNYLRTATTKGTYSSSTTGLVTQVTTGY
;
A
#
# COMPACT_ATOMS: atom_id res chain seq x y z
N MET A 1 2.26 73.93 26.26
CA MET A 1 2.86 72.76 26.96
C MET A 1 3.44 71.83 25.91
N LYS A 2 4.77 71.68 25.88
CA LYS A 2 5.50 70.73 25.03
C LYS A 2 5.25 69.31 25.56
N LYS A 3 4.97 68.34 24.69
CA LYS A 3 5.60 67.00 24.62
C LYS A 3 4.68 65.97 23.93
N LEU A 4 5.34 64.93 23.40
CA LEU A 4 4.83 63.59 23.03
C LEU A 4 4.46 63.31 21.57
N SER A 5 5.32 63.72 20.63
CA SER A 5 5.40 63.10 19.30
C SER A 5 6.77 62.45 19.05
N ARG A 6 7.09 61.45 19.87
CA ARG A 6 8.10 60.43 19.57
C ARG A 6 7.57 59.12 20.16
N LEU A 7 7.64 58.03 19.39
CA LEU A 7 7.77 56.62 19.84
C LEU A 7 7.17 55.57 18.87
N ILE A 8 7.12 55.81 17.55
CA ILE A 8 6.90 54.69 16.61
C ILE A 8 7.85 54.83 15.42
N ASN A 9 9.15 54.63 15.66
CA ASN A 9 10.04 54.06 14.65
C ASN A 9 10.24 52.60 15.06
N ARG A 10 9.33 51.74 14.61
CA ARG A 10 9.61 50.31 14.55
C ARG A 10 10.59 50.14 13.40
N GLU A 11 11.84 49.85 13.70
CA GLU A 11 12.80 49.47 12.67
C GLU A 11 12.25 48.23 11.96
N SER A 12 11.80 48.41 10.72
CA SER A 12 11.45 47.32 9.83
C SER A 12 12.75 46.64 9.42
N GLN A 13 13.20 45.68 10.23
CA GLN A 13 14.31 44.80 9.90
C GLN A 13 13.88 43.97 8.68
N GLY A 14 14.38 44.37 7.50
CA GLY A 14 14.20 43.64 6.25
C GLY A 14 15.04 42.36 6.26
N PHE A 15 14.52 41.33 5.61
CA PHE A 15 15.23 40.06 5.41
C PHE A 15 16.47 40.28 4.54
N THR A 16 17.64 39.78 4.93
CA THR A 16 18.85 39.90 4.10
C THR A 16 18.84 38.84 2.99
N LEU A 17 19.46 39.17 1.85
CA LEU A 17 19.64 38.22 0.76
C LEU A 17 20.48 37.00 1.18
N VAL A 18 21.40 37.19 2.13
CA VAL A 18 22.24 36.12 2.67
C VAL A 18 21.40 35.15 3.50
N GLU A 19 20.47 35.64 4.32
CA GLU A 19 19.54 34.78 5.05
C GLU A 19 18.68 33.95 4.11
N LEU A 20 18.19 34.54 3.01
CA LEU A 20 17.41 33.80 2.03
C LEU A 20 18.25 32.73 1.30
N LEU A 21 19.50 33.06 0.98
CA LEU A 21 20.42 32.15 0.31
C LEU A 21 20.75 30.93 1.18
N ILE A 22 20.99 31.14 2.48
CA ILE A 22 21.27 30.03 3.41
C ILE A 22 20.02 29.15 3.57
N VAL A 23 18.82 29.73 3.65
CA VAL A 23 17.57 28.97 3.77
C VAL A 23 17.35 28.05 2.56
N ILE A 24 17.47 28.57 1.33
CA ILE A 24 17.28 27.73 0.13
C ILE A 24 18.40 26.68 -0.02
N ALA A 25 19.62 26.98 0.44
CA ALA A 25 20.72 26.03 0.45
C ALA A 25 20.43 24.85 1.40
N ILE A 26 19.95 25.13 2.62
CA ILE A 26 19.55 24.10 3.58
C ILE A 26 18.36 23.29 3.06
N LEU A 27 17.33 23.95 2.50
CA LEU A 27 16.18 23.27 1.90
C LEU A 27 16.58 22.35 0.74
N GLY A 28 17.55 22.75 -0.09
CA GLY A 28 18.09 21.93 -1.17
C GLY A 28 18.78 20.65 -0.66
N ILE A 29 19.59 20.76 0.39
CA ILE A 29 20.27 19.61 1.02
C ILE A 29 19.24 18.65 1.64
N LEU A 30 18.27 19.19 2.40
CA LEU A 30 17.22 18.39 3.02
C LEU A 30 16.37 17.64 1.98
N ALA A 31 15.99 18.31 0.90
CA ALA A 31 15.23 17.68 -0.19
C ALA A 31 15.99 16.52 -0.86
N ALA A 32 17.30 16.69 -1.08
CA ALA A 32 18.14 15.65 -1.69
C ALA A 32 18.25 14.37 -0.84
N VAL A 33 18.24 14.48 0.49
CA VAL A 33 18.36 13.34 1.40
C VAL A 33 17.02 12.65 1.68
N VAL A 34 15.93 13.40 1.76
CA VAL A 34 14.61 12.87 2.16
C VAL A 34 13.92 12.10 1.03
N LEU A 35 13.98 12.60 -0.20
CA LEU A 35 13.28 12.00 -1.35
C LEU A 35 13.62 10.52 -1.65
N PRO A 36 14.90 10.08 -1.68
CA PRO A 36 15.23 8.70 -2.06
C PRO A 36 14.73 7.65 -1.06
N ASN A 37 14.50 8.02 0.21
CA ASN A 37 14.11 7.06 1.25
C ASN A 37 12.62 6.64 1.18
N VAL A 38 11.77 7.42 0.52
CA VAL A 38 10.31 7.17 0.52
C VAL A 38 9.90 6.16 -0.57
N THR A 39 10.59 6.15 -1.71
CA THR A 39 10.19 5.32 -2.87
C THR A 39 10.40 3.82 -2.63
N GLY A 40 11.48 3.42 -1.95
CA GLY A 40 11.76 2.02 -1.62
C GLY A 40 10.79 1.43 -0.57
N LEU A 41 10.30 2.26 0.35
CA LEU A 41 9.35 1.83 1.38
C LEU A 41 7.96 1.53 0.80
N VAL A 42 7.52 2.28 -0.20
CA VAL A 42 6.23 2.03 -0.87
C VAL A 42 6.28 0.73 -1.66
N GLY A 43 7.34 0.50 -2.46
CA GLY A 43 7.47 -0.73 -3.26
C GLY A 43 7.56 -2.01 -2.43
N SER A 44 8.30 -1.96 -1.31
CA SER A 44 8.38 -3.09 -0.37
C SER A 44 7.05 -3.34 0.35
N GLY A 45 6.36 -2.28 0.79
CA GLY A 45 5.02 -2.40 1.39
C GLY A 45 4.00 -3.06 0.46
N GLN A 46 4.01 -2.70 -0.83
CA GLN A 46 3.13 -3.31 -1.84
C GLN A 46 3.44 -4.79 -2.06
N THR A 47 4.73 -5.16 -2.08
CA THR A 47 5.17 -6.55 -2.23
C THR A 47 4.77 -7.41 -1.03
N GLU A 48 4.91 -6.89 0.18
CA GLU A 48 4.50 -7.63 1.38
C GLU A 48 2.98 -7.74 1.51
N ALA A 49 2.24 -6.70 1.12
CA ALA A 49 0.78 -6.76 1.04
C ALA A 49 0.30 -7.83 0.05
N ALA A 50 0.95 -7.93 -1.11
CA ALA A 50 0.68 -8.96 -2.11
C ALA A 50 0.87 -10.38 -1.57
N LYS A 51 1.97 -10.62 -0.86
CA LYS A 51 2.28 -11.91 -0.24
C LYS A 51 1.28 -12.26 0.85
N ALA A 52 0.92 -11.29 1.69
CA ALA A 52 -0.08 -11.49 2.74
C ALA A 52 -1.45 -11.86 2.16
N GLU A 53 -1.87 -11.22 1.07
CA GLU A 53 -3.11 -11.56 0.38
C GLU A 53 -3.05 -12.98 -0.22
N LEU A 54 -1.95 -13.36 -0.88
CA LEU A 54 -1.75 -14.71 -1.40
C LEU A 54 -1.87 -15.79 -0.31
N VAL A 55 -1.20 -15.60 0.83
CA VAL A 55 -1.27 -16.54 1.97
C VAL A 55 -2.69 -16.64 2.51
N THR A 56 -3.42 -15.53 2.56
CA THR A 56 -4.81 -15.50 3.01
C THR A 56 -5.71 -16.30 2.07
N VAL A 57 -5.56 -16.14 0.75
CA VAL A 57 -6.32 -16.89 -0.26
C VAL A 57 -5.98 -18.38 -0.23
N GLN A 58 -4.70 -18.74 -0.13
CA GLN A 58 -4.27 -20.14 0.01
C GLN A 58 -4.88 -20.78 1.26
N THR A 59 -4.79 -20.12 2.42
CA THR A 59 -5.33 -20.64 3.68
C THR A 59 -6.84 -20.84 3.61
N ALA A 60 -7.56 -19.91 2.97
CA ALA A 60 -9.00 -20.03 2.76
C ALA A 60 -9.35 -21.22 1.85
N LEU A 61 -8.56 -21.45 0.80
CA LEU A 61 -8.74 -22.59 -0.09
C LEU A 61 -8.44 -23.92 0.60
N ASP A 62 -7.35 -24.01 1.37
CA ASP A 62 -7.00 -25.21 2.15
C ASP A 62 -8.08 -25.52 3.18
N THR A 63 -8.62 -24.49 3.85
CA THR A 63 -9.71 -24.64 4.81
C THR A 63 -10.99 -25.15 4.12
N MET A 64 -11.29 -24.63 2.94
CA MET A 64 -12.44 -25.08 2.14
C MET A 64 -12.28 -26.54 1.72
N MET A 65 -11.10 -26.92 1.21
CA MET A 65 -10.83 -28.30 0.81
C MET A 65 -10.89 -29.26 2.01
N ALA A 66 -10.30 -28.88 3.14
CA ALA A 66 -10.35 -29.67 4.37
C ALA A 66 -11.79 -29.86 4.88
N LYS A 67 -12.59 -28.77 4.93
CA LYS A 67 -13.99 -28.84 5.41
C LYS A 67 -14.88 -29.68 4.49
N ASN A 68 -14.64 -29.63 3.18
CA ASN A 68 -15.40 -30.41 2.20
C ASN A 68 -14.79 -31.80 1.92
N SER A 69 -13.72 -32.19 2.63
CA SER A 69 -12.99 -33.45 2.40
C SER A 69 -12.55 -33.65 0.94
N LEU A 70 -12.15 -32.56 0.28
CA LEU A 70 -11.74 -32.57 -1.12
C LEU A 70 -10.22 -32.80 -1.22
N SER A 71 -9.84 -33.85 -1.94
CA SER A 71 -8.44 -34.11 -2.31
C SER A 71 -8.06 -33.44 -3.64
N SER A 72 -9.05 -32.96 -4.39
CA SER A 72 -8.86 -32.24 -5.66
C SER A 72 -10.00 -31.26 -5.92
N ILE A 73 -9.70 -30.22 -6.68
CA ILE A 73 -10.65 -29.20 -7.13
C ILE A 73 -10.51 -28.99 -8.64
N THR A 74 -11.48 -28.31 -9.25
CA THR A 74 -11.33 -27.83 -10.63
C THR A 74 -10.32 -26.69 -10.66
N ALA A 75 -9.26 -26.85 -11.47
CA ALA A 75 -8.29 -25.78 -11.69
C ALA A 75 -9.01 -24.53 -12.21
N THR A 76 -8.71 -23.38 -11.62
CA THR A 76 -9.39 -22.12 -11.94
C THR A 76 -8.38 -21.15 -12.52
N ALA A 77 -8.73 -20.54 -13.65
CA ALA A 77 -7.93 -19.48 -14.26
C ALA A 77 -7.85 -18.26 -13.35
N ALA A 78 -6.92 -17.35 -13.64
CA ALA A 78 -6.69 -16.15 -12.85
C ALA A 78 -7.98 -15.32 -12.72
N THR A 79 -8.40 -15.05 -11.48
CA THR A 79 -9.52 -14.16 -11.18
C THR A 79 -9.29 -13.43 -9.86
N ASP A 80 -9.86 -12.24 -9.73
CA ASP A 80 -9.99 -11.47 -8.50
C ASP A 80 -11.30 -11.77 -7.76
N ASN A 81 -12.26 -12.46 -8.40
CA ASN A 81 -13.58 -12.71 -7.87
C ASN A 81 -13.63 -14.00 -7.02
N MET A 82 -13.60 -13.81 -5.70
CA MET A 82 -13.58 -14.88 -4.70
C MET A 82 -14.95 -15.54 -4.49
N SER A 83 -16.02 -14.99 -5.07
CA SER A 83 -17.34 -15.65 -5.12
C SER A 83 -17.44 -16.71 -6.23
N SER A 84 -16.47 -16.73 -7.14
CA SER A 84 -16.36 -17.71 -8.24
C SER A 84 -15.07 -18.52 -8.18
N PHE A 85 -14.24 -18.30 -7.17
CA PHE A 85 -12.94 -18.94 -7.00
C PHE A 85 -12.91 -19.78 -5.73
N PRO A 86 -12.33 -21.01 -5.77
CA PRO A 86 -12.12 -21.81 -6.97
C PRO A 86 -13.46 -22.24 -7.60
N THR A 87 -13.43 -22.64 -8.87
CA THR A 87 -14.60 -23.02 -9.68
C THR A 87 -15.41 -24.10 -8.98
N GLY A 88 -16.69 -23.82 -8.77
CA GLY A 88 -17.64 -24.73 -8.10
C GLY A 88 -17.56 -24.76 -6.58
N ASN A 89 -16.57 -24.08 -5.97
CA ASN A 89 -16.36 -24.05 -4.52
C ASN A 89 -15.90 -22.67 -4.06
N ALA A 90 -16.79 -21.68 -4.10
CA ALA A 90 -16.49 -20.30 -3.77
C ALA A 90 -15.89 -20.10 -2.37
N LEU A 91 -14.82 -19.31 -2.27
CA LEU A 91 -14.20 -18.93 -1.00
C LEU A 91 -15.02 -17.86 -0.27
N TYR A 92 -15.60 -16.90 -0.98
CA TYR A 92 -16.52 -15.93 -0.40
C TYR A 92 -17.96 -16.48 -0.40
N PRO A 93 -18.76 -16.29 0.67
CA PRO A 93 -18.45 -15.57 1.92
C PRO A 93 -17.92 -16.46 3.06
N ASN A 94 -17.78 -17.76 2.84
CA ASN A 94 -17.66 -18.75 3.91
C ASN A 94 -16.22 -18.92 4.45
N TYR A 95 -15.22 -18.68 3.62
CA TYR A 95 -13.80 -18.93 3.89
C TYR A 95 -12.94 -17.68 3.73
N LEU A 96 -13.44 -16.69 2.99
CA LEU A 96 -12.79 -15.40 2.78
C LEU A 96 -13.79 -14.26 3.03
N ARG A 97 -13.35 -13.18 3.68
CA ARG A 97 -14.21 -12.02 4.00
C ARG A 97 -14.41 -11.05 2.84
N THR A 98 -13.50 -11.07 1.86
CA THR A 98 -13.58 -10.20 0.69
C THR A 98 -14.12 -10.96 -0.52
N ALA A 99 -15.01 -10.34 -1.28
CA ALA A 99 -15.50 -10.90 -2.55
C ALA A 99 -14.54 -10.62 -3.70
N THR A 100 -13.74 -9.55 -3.59
CA THR A 100 -12.80 -9.11 -4.63
C THR A 100 -11.43 -8.86 -4.00
N THR A 101 -10.39 -9.50 -4.52
CA THR A 101 -9.00 -9.29 -4.10
C THR A 101 -8.33 -8.18 -4.91
N LYS A 102 -7.20 -7.65 -4.44
CA LYS A 102 -6.41 -6.70 -5.24
C LYS A 102 -5.69 -7.40 -6.37
N GLY A 103 -5.10 -8.56 -6.07
CA GLY A 103 -4.48 -9.42 -7.05
C GLY A 103 -5.45 -10.37 -7.73
N THR A 104 -4.98 -11.01 -8.79
CA THR A 104 -5.67 -12.14 -9.43
C THR A 104 -4.97 -13.44 -9.07
N TYR A 105 -5.76 -14.48 -8.82
CA TYR A 105 -5.29 -15.77 -8.33
C TYR A 105 -5.83 -16.89 -9.20
N SER A 106 -4.97 -17.86 -9.52
CA SER A 106 -5.34 -19.12 -10.15
C SER A 106 -5.16 -20.26 -9.15
N SER A 107 -5.91 -21.36 -9.34
CA SER A 107 -5.77 -22.56 -8.52
C SER A 107 -5.43 -23.77 -9.39
N SER A 108 -4.55 -24.63 -8.91
CA SER A 108 -4.32 -25.95 -9.50
C SER A 108 -5.36 -26.97 -9.04
N THR A 109 -5.38 -28.14 -9.68
CA THR A 109 -6.22 -29.27 -9.27
C THR A 109 -5.92 -29.77 -7.86
N THR A 110 -4.70 -29.53 -7.35
CA THR A 110 -4.28 -29.94 -6.00
C THR A 110 -4.54 -28.88 -4.94
N GLY A 111 -5.15 -27.74 -5.31
CA GLY A 111 -5.37 -26.63 -4.39
C GLY A 111 -4.19 -25.66 -4.22
N LEU A 112 -3.19 -25.70 -5.10
CA LEU A 112 -2.13 -24.70 -5.07
C LEU A 112 -2.64 -23.38 -5.66
N VAL A 113 -2.62 -22.31 -4.89
CA VAL A 113 -2.94 -20.96 -5.33
C VAL A 113 -1.69 -20.29 -5.89
N THR A 114 -1.80 -19.73 -7.10
CA THR A 114 -0.74 -18.92 -7.72
C THR A 114 -1.24 -17.50 -7.93
N GLN A 115 -0.49 -16.52 -7.45
CA GLN A 115 -0.73 -15.11 -7.76
C GLN A 115 -0.28 -14.83 -9.20
N VAL A 116 -1.18 -14.32 -10.03
CA VAL A 116 -0.91 -14.00 -11.45
C VAL A 116 -0.70 -12.50 -11.65
N THR A 117 -1.40 -11.68 -10.88
CA THR A 117 -1.19 -10.23 -10.84
C THR A 117 -1.32 -9.75 -9.42
N THR A 118 -0.44 -8.83 -9.02
CA THR A 118 -0.37 -8.32 -7.65
C THR A 118 -1.46 -7.29 -7.35
N GLY A 119 -1.72 -6.36 -8.27
CA GLY A 119 -2.72 -5.29 -8.09
C GLY A 119 -2.36 -4.22 -7.05
N TYR A 120 -1.14 -4.29 -6.50
CA TYR A 120 -0.48 -3.26 -5.69
C TYR A 120 0.61 -2.59 -6.52
#